data_AF-A0A263DY85-F1
#
_entry.id   AF-A0A263DY85-F1
#
_cell.length_a   1.000
_cell.length_b   1.000
_cell.length_c   1.000
_cell.angle_alpha   90.00
_cell.angle_beta   90.00
_cell.angle_gamma   90.00
#
_symmetry.space_group_name_H-M   'P 1'
#
loop_
_entity.id
_entity.type
_entity.pdbx_description
1 polymer ?
#
loop_
_entity_poly.entity_id
_entity_poly.type
_entity_poly.pdbx_seq_one_letter_code
_entity_poly.pdbx_strand_id
1 'polypeptide(L)' 'MTAEWSSDLRWDTRVVYIERHHRWWWNAWLASTETELYGFADSEEEAARSMYQAVKQAASAPSPDSSQGTTTQ' A
#
# COMPACT_ATOMS: atom_id res chain seq x y z
N MET A 1 8.60 18.27 -12.73
CA MET A 1 9.47 17.22 -12.16
C MET A 1 8.64 15.95 -12.06
N THR A 2 8.69 15.11 -13.08
CA THR A 2 8.09 13.78 -13.06
C THR A 2 9.01 12.90 -12.23
N ALA A 3 8.70 12.72 -10.96
CA ALA A 3 9.35 11.67 -10.19
C ALA A 3 9.05 10.36 -10.93
N GLU A 4 10.08 9.73 -11.49
CA GLU A 4 10.01 8.36 -11.96
C GLU A 4 9.90 7.47 -10.72
N TRP A 5 8.67 7.24 -10.29
CA TRP A 5 8.39 6.22 -9.30
C TRP A 5 8.67 4.90 -9.99
N SER A 6 9.71 4.22 -9.50
CA SER A 6 10.23 2.98 -10.05
C SER A 6 9.10 2.02 -10.40
N SER A 7 9.04 1.59 -11.66
CA SER A 7 8.17 0.53 -12.19
C SER A 7 8.33 -0.84 -11.52
N ASP A 8 9.06 -0.90 -10.41
CA ASP A 8 9.42 -2.07 -9.63
C ASP A 8 8.42 -2.36 -8.50
N LEU A 9 7.61 -1.37 -8.11
CA LEU A 9 6.52 -1.57 -7.17
C LEU A 9 5.31 -2.13 -7.92
N ARG A 10 5.04 -3.43 -7.78
CA ARG A 10 3.81 -4.13 -8.26
C ARG A 10 2.48 -3.50 -7.81
N TRP A 11 2.53 -2.42 -7.03
CA TRP A 11 1.40 -1.74 -6.43
C TRP A 11 0.95 -0.59 -7.33
N ASP A 12 -0.32 -0.59 -7.73
CA ASP A 12 -0.96 0.61 -8.29
C ASP A 12 -1.19 1.59 -7.14
N THR A 13 -0.64 2.80 -7.23
CA THR A 13 -0.68 3.77 -6.13
C THR A 13 -1.31 5.08 -6.57
N ARG A 14 -2.10 5.68 -5.68
CA ARG A 14 -2.78 6.97 -5.93
C ARG A 14 -2.73 7.83 -4.68
N VAL A 15 -2.57 9.13 -4.89
CA VAL A 15 -2.68 10.18 -3.87
C VAL A 15 -3.55 11.29 -4.46
N VAL A 16 -4.65 11.63 -3.80
CA VAL A 16 -5.58 12.68 -4.26
C VAL A 16 -6.05 13.54 -3.10
N TYR A 17 -6.25 14.83 -3.37
CA TYR A 17 -6.86 15.75 -2.40
C TYR A 17 -8.38 15.62 -2.41
N ILE A 18 -8.98 15.44 -1.23
CA ILE A 18 -10.42 15.34 -1.05
C ILE A 18 -10.93 16.66 -0.46
N GLU A 19 -11.42 17.54 -1.34
CA GLU A 19 -11.84 18.91 -1.00
C GLU A 19 -12.85 18.93 0.16
N ARG A 20 -13.87 18.07 0.14
CA ARG A 20 -14.93 18.03 1.18
C ARG A 20 -14.41 17.76 2.60
N HIS A 21 -13.24 17.16 2.73
CA HIS A 21 -12.63 16.83 4.02
C HIS A 21 -11.38 17.65 4.32
N HIS A 22 -10.92 18.46 3.37
CA HIS A 22 -9.62 19.14 3.42
C HIS A 22 -8.44 18.22 3.75
N ARG A 23 -8.46 16.99 3.22
CA ARG A 23 -7.45 15.97 3.51
C ARG A 23 -6.99 15.25 2.26
N TRP A 24 -5.78 14.74 2.30
CA TRP A 24 -5.20 13.89 1.27
C TRP A 24 -5.56 12.44 1.53
N TRP A 25 -6.16 11.79 0.55
CA TRP A 25 -6.39 10.36 0.56
C TRP A 25 -5.36 9.66 -0.30
N TRP A 26 -4.86 8.52 0.17
CA TRP A 26 -3.99 7.67 -0.61
C TRP A 26 -4.51 6.24 -0.65
N ASN A 27 -4.15 5.54 -1.72
CA ASN A 27 -4.49 4.14 -1.96
C ASN A 27 -3.33 3.41 -2.63
N ALA A 28 -3.15 2.15 -2.27
CA ALA A 28 -2.23 1.24 -2.91
C ALA A 28 -2.91 -0.11 -3.11
N TRP A 29 -2.94 -0.59 -4.35
CA TRP A 29 -3.56 -1.85 -4.75
C TRP A 29 -2.54 -2.82 -5.33
N LEU A 30 -2.50 -4.04 -4.81
CA LEU A 30 -1.69 -5.13 -5.34
C LEU A 30 -2.58 -6.20 -5.97
N ALA A 31 -2.62 -6.23 -7.30
CA ALA A 31 -3.48 -7.13 -8.05
C ALA A 31 -3.16 -8.62 -7.82
N SER A 32 -1.88 -8.97 -7.60
CA SER A 32 -1.47 -10.38 -7.43
C SER A 32 -2.06 -11.06 -6.19
N THR A 33 -2.40 -10.30 -5.16
CA THR A 33 -2.91 -10.79 -3.87
C THR A 33 -4.22 -10.12 -3.49
N GLU A 34 -4.84 -9.40 -4.42
CA GLU A 34 -6.06 -8.62 -4.22
C GLU A 34 -6.01 -7.77 -2.93
N THR A 35 -4.84 -7.18 -2.66
CA THR A 35 -4.60 -6.45 -1.40
C THR A 35 -4.75 -4.96 -1.62
N GLU A 36 -5.60 -4.33 -0.81
CA GLU A 36 -5.79 -2.89 -0.78
C GLU A 36 -5.27 -2.29 0.52
N LEU A 37 -4.50 -1.22 0.40
CA LEU A 37 -4.08 -0.36 1.50
C LEU A 37 -4.57 1.06 1.21
N TYR A 38 -5.04 1.77 2.23
CA TYR A 38 -5.46 3.15 2.07
C TYR A 38 -5.30 3.94 3.36
N GLY A 39 -5.32 5.26 3.24
CA GLY A 39 -5.26 6.14 4.41
C GLY A 39 -5.54 7.59 4.06
N PHE A 40 -5.52 8.42 5.10
CA PHE A 40 -5.68 9.87 4.98
C PHE A 40 -4.53 10.57 5.69
N ALA A 41 -4.13 11.73 5.18
CA ALA A 41 -3.13 12.61 5.78
C ALA A 41 -3.53 14.07 5.59
N ASP A 42 -2.90 14.98 6.35
CA ASP A 42 -3.24 16.40 6.31
C ASP A 42 -2.41 17.14 5.24
N SER A 43 -1.37 16.51 4.69
CA SER A 43 -0.53 17.05 3.60
C SER A 43 -0.22 15.98 2.54
N GLU A 44 0.09 16.42 1.31
CA GLU A 44 0.42 15.54 0.19
C GLU A 44 1.66 14.70 0.50
N GLU A 45 2.69 15.33 1.07
CA GLU A 45 3.96 14.69 1.42
C GLU A 45 3.78 13.62 2.51
N GLU A 46 2.89 13.88 3.46
CA GLU A 46 2.55 12.93 4.52
C GLU A 46 1.76 11.73 3.97
N ALA A 47 0.82 11.98 3.04
CA ALA A 47 0.09 10.92 2.35
C ALA A 47 1.04 10.02 1.56
N ALA A 48 1.93 10.62 0.76
CA ALA A 48 2.92 9.88 -0.03
C ALA A 48 3.87 9.07 0.87
N ARG A 49 4.35 9.66 1.97
CA ARG A 49 5.23 8.96 2.93
C ARG A 49 4.53 7.80 3.63
N SER A 50 3.31 8.02 4.09
CA SER A 50 2.49 6.99 4.78
C SER A 50 2.18 5.83 3.83
N MET A 51 1.80 6.14 2.59
CA MET A 51 1.56 5.14 1.54
C MET A 51 2.81 4.31 1.28
N TYR A 52 3.97 4.95 1.07
CA TYR A 52 5.23 4.25 0.82
C TYR A 52 5.62 3.33 1.98
N GLN A 53 5.43 3.78 3.23
CA GLN A 53 5.68 2.95 4.40
C GLN A 53 4.73 1.75 4.49
N ALA A 54 3.44 1.94 4.22
CA ALA A 54 2.45 0.86 4.23
C ALA A 54 2.75 -0.19 3.16
N VAL A 55 3.06 0.25 1.94
CA VAL A 55 3.46 -0.65 0.84
C VAL A 55 4.74 -1.40 1.18
N LYS A 56 5.75 -0.72 1.73
CA LYS A 56 7.01 -1.35 2.14
C LYS A 56 6.78 -2.41 3.23
N GLN A 57 5.93 -2.14 4.21
CA GLN A 57 5.57 -3.10 5.26
C GLN A 57 4.84 -4.31 4.68
N ALA A 58 3.86 -4.09 3.79
CA ALA A 58 3.13 -5.18 3.14
C ALA A 58 4.03 -6.03 2.22
N ALA A 59 4.97 -5.41 1.50
CA ALA A 59 5.94 -6.11 0.66
C ALA A 59 6.99 -6.88 1.48
N SER A 60 7.25 -6.47 2.72
CA SER A 60 8.18 -7.15 3.63
C SER A 60 7.49 -8.20 4.50
N ALA A 61 6.17 -8.24 4.51
CA ALA A 61 5.43 -9.24 5.27
C ALA A 61 5.69 -10.61 4.61
N PRO A 62 6.24 -11.60 5.34
CA PRO A 62 6.29 -12.95 4.82
C PRO A 62 4.86 -13.37 4.52
N SER A 63 4.60 -13.82 3.29
CA SER A 63 3.36 -14.55 2.98
C SER A 63 3.14 -15.55 4.11
N PRO A 64 1.93 -15.64 4.71
CA PRO A 64 1.68 -16.66 5.70
C PRO A 64 2.03 -17.99 5.04
N ASP A 65 3.14 -18.57 5.51
CA ASP A 65 3.57 -19.89 5.12
C ASP A 65 2.37 -20.78 5.40
N SER A 66 1.73 -21.22 4.32
CA SER A 66 0.82 -22.34 4.35
C SER A 66 1.67 -23.55 4.68
N SER A 67 2.05 -23.68 5.96
CA SER A 67 2.41 -24.93 6.59
C SER A 67 1.14 -25.77 6.65
N GLN A 68 0.84 -26.35 5.49
CA GLN A 68 -0.06 -27.47 5.28
C GLN A 68 0.58 -28.72 5.91
N GLY A 69 -0.18 -29.53 6.65
CA GLY A 69 0.28 -30.83 7.18
C GLY A 69 -0.26 -31.13 8.59
N THR A 70 -1.49 -31.58 8.78
CA THR A 70 -1.94 -33.00 8.69
C THR A 70 -1.42 -33.89 9.85
N THR A 71 -2.35 -34.23 10.75
CA THR A 71 -2.56 -35.53 11.43
C THR A 71 -1.61 -36.05 12.53
N THR A 72 -2.23 -36.76 13.48
CA THR A 72 -1.69 -37.75 14.45
C THR A 72 -1.32 -37.17 15.83
N GLN A 73 -1.85 -37.60 16.97
CA GLN A 73 -2.67 -38.77 17.35
C GLN A 73 -3.56 -38.41 18.56
#